data_AF-A0A662HCL8-F1
#
_entry.id   AF-A0A662HCL8-F1
#
_cell.length_a   1.000
_cell.length_b   1.000
_cell.length_c   1.000
_cell.angle_alpha   90.00
_cell.angle_beta   90.00
_cell.angle_gamma   90.00
#
_symmetry.space_group_name_H-M   'P 1'
#
loop_
_entity.id
_entity.type
_entity.pdbx_description
1 polymer ?
#
loop_
_entity_poly.entity_id
_entity_poly.type
_entity_poly.pdbx_seq_one_letter_code
_entity_poly.pdbx_strand_id
1 'polypeptide(L)'
;MCGNKMSEGMDVLDEMDLFWYERLRPVLPSGVLRAMGRFGYGIAKDMVRLSLMGFQEFPEASRGYVLEKVLSIIRRARIEKDVLKELMRYMDDEEIEEIRKEVRLNQGPLL
;
A
#
# COMPACT_ATOMS: atom_id res chain seq x y z
N MET A 1 35.35 8.17 -4.48
CA MET A 1 34.86 8.24 -3.09
C MET A 1 33.38 7.84 -3.04
N CYS A 2 33.03 6.57 -3.25
CA CYS A 2 31.64 6.09 -3.31
C CYS A 2 31.26 5.15 -2.15
N GLY A 3 32.14 4.99 -1.14
CA GLY A 3 31.93 4.07 -0.02
C GLY A 3 31.02 4.60 1.09
N ASN A 4 31.12 5.88 1.46
CA ASN A 4 30.39 6.43 2.62
C ASN A 4 28.87 6.62 2.39
N LYS A 5 28.42 6.91 1.16
CA LYS A 5 27.00 7.17 0.91
C LYS A 5 26.12 5.91 0.99
N MET A 6 26.68 4.73 0.70
CA MET A 6 25.94 3.47 0.81
C MET A 6 25.81 3.02 2.27
N SER A 7 26.81 3.27 3.12
CA SER A 7 26.72 2.94 4.56
C SER A 7 25.70 3.83 5.27
N GLU A 8 25.72 5.15 5.02
CA GLU A 8 24.74 6.09 5.58
C GLU A 8 23.30 5.75 5.14
N GLY A 9 23.12 5.31 3.89
CA GLY A 9 21.81 4.87 3.39
C GLY A 9 21.29 3.59 4.03
N MET A 10 22.18 2.65 4.37
CA MET A 10 21.80 1.44 5.12
C MET A 10 21.39 1.78 6.56
N ASP A 11 22.10 2.70 7.21
CA ASP A 11 21.77 3.15 8.57
C ASP A 11 20.34 3.74 8.64
N VAL A 12 19.93 4.53 7.65
CA VAL A 12 18.57 5.09 7.58
C VAL A 12 17.49 4.00 7.46
N LEU A 13 17.73 2.96 6.65
CA LEU A 13 16.77 1.87 6.48
C LEU A 13 16.64 1.01 7.75
N ASP A 14 17.71 0.89 8.53
CA ASP A 14 17.72 0.18 9.80
C ASP A 14 17.04 1.02 10.90
N GLU A 15 17.27 2.33 10.93
CA GLU A 15 16.54 3.27 11.80
C GLU A 15 15.02 3.22 11.56
N MET A 16 14.61 3.08 10.30
CA MET A 16 13.18 2.92 9.97
C MET A 16 12.62 1.62 10.56
N ASP A 17 13.34 0.50 10.47
CA ASP A 17 12.89 -0.75 11.10
C ASP A 17 12.79 -0.62 12.62
N LEU A 18 13.80 -0.03 13.26
CA LEU A 18 13.79 0.23 14.70
C LEU A 18 12.58 1.10 15.09
N PHE A 19 12.34 2.19 14.37
CA PHE A 19 11.18 3.05 14.61
C PHE A 19 9.86 2.27 14.51
N TRP A 20 9.71 1.43 13.49
CA TRP A 20 8.52 0.59 13.35
C TRP A 20 8.32 -0.33 14.56
N TYR A 21 9.35 -1.09 14.95
CA TYR A 21 9.20 -2.11 15.99
C TYR A 21 9.12 -1.53 17.39
N GLU A 22 9.90 -0.49 17.69
CA GLU A 22 10.06 0.05 19.04
C GLU A 22 9.09 1.18 19.36
N ARG A 23 8.65 1.94 18.34
CA ARG A 23 7.82 3.14 18.56
C ARG A 23 6.43 3.02 17.98
N LEU A 24 6.29 2.71 16.68
CA LEU A 24 4.99 2.79 16.00
C LEU A 24 4.13 1.54 16.25
N ARG A 25 4.68 0.33 16.11
CA ARG A 25 3.93 -0.92 16.32
C ARG A 25 3.30 -1.04 17.71
N PRO A 26 3.98 -0.68 18.83
CA PRO A 26 3.43 -0.81 20.18
C PRO A 26 2.22 0.09 20.46
N VAL A 27 2.17 1.28 19.84
CA VAL A 27 1.09 2.26 20.09
C VAL A 27 -0.18 2.00 19.27
N LEU A 28 -0.12 1.12 18.27
CA LEU A 28 -1.27 0.80 17.42
C LEU A 28 -2.21 -0.20 18.13
N PRO A 29 -3.48 0.18 18.40
CA PRO A 29 -4.32 -0.50 19.39
C PRO A 29 -4.92 -1.83 18.90
N SER A 30 -4.80 -2.17 17.61
CA SER A 30 -5.37 -3.39 17.05
C SER A 30 -4.46 -4.08 16.05
N GLY A 31 -4.66 -5.38 15.84
CA GLY A 31 -3.95 -6.15 14.83
C GLY A 31 -4.19 -5.61 13.41
N VAL A 32 -5.40 -5.11 13.13
CA VAL A 32 -5.76 -4.50 11.84
C VAL A 32 -4.97 -3.22 11.62
N LEU A 33 -4.92 -2.32 12.60
CA LEU A 33 -4.16 -1.07 12.49
C LEU A 33 -2.65 -1.33 12.39
N ARG A 34 -2.13 -2.33 13.11
CA ARG A 34 -0.73 -2.77 12.94
C ARG A 34 -0.45 -3.30 11.53
N ALA A 35 -1.38 -4.03 10.91
CA ALA A 35 -1.21 -4.50 9.54
C ALA A 35 -1.24 -3.36 8.51
N MET A 36 -2.19 -2.42 8.65
CA MET A 36 -2.28 -1.22 7.81
C MET A 36 -1.03 -0.33 7.97
N GLY A 37 -0.62 -0.08 9.21
CA GLY A 37 0.59 0.67 9.53
C GLY A 37 1.85 0.02 8.95
N ARG A 38 2.01 -1.31 9.10
CA ARG A 38 3.19 -2.04 8.59
C ARG A 38 3.34 -1.90 7.09
N PHE A 39 2.21 -1.82 6.40
CA PHE A 39 2.16 -1.65 4.97
C PHE A 39 2.50 -0.25 4.51
N GLY A 40 1.82 0.77 5.05
CA GLY A 40 2.12 2.16 4.69
C GLY A 40 3.59 2.48 4.98
N TYR A 41 4.08 2.00 6.13
CA TYR A 41 5.48 2.11 6.50
C TYR A 41 6.42 1.30 5.58
N GLY A 42 5.97 0.14 5.10
CA GLY A 42 6.69 -0.66 4.11
C GLY A 42 6.87 0.07 2.78
N ILE A 43 5.81 0.71 2.27
CA ILE A 43 5.90 1.56 1.06
C ILE A 43 6.87 2.71 1.30
N ALA A 44 6.76 3.41 2.42
CA ALA A 44 7.66 4.51 2.74
C ALA A 44 9.13 4.07 2.78
N LYS A 45 9.41 2.90 3.39
CA LYS A 45 10.76 2.32 3.41
C LYS A 45 11.25 1.95 2.01
N ASP A 46 10.39 1.37 1.18
CA ASP A 46 10.72 1.03 -0.20
C ASP A 46 10.97 2.29 -1.04
N MET A 47 10.24 3.38 -0.82
CA MET A 47 10.49 4.69 -1.45
C MET A 47 11.86 5.24 -1.07
N VAL A 48 12.21 5.20 0.23
CA VAL A 48 13.53 5.65 0.70
C VAL A 48 14.63 4.78 0.09
N ARG A 49 14.46 3.45 0.06
CA ARG A 49 15.41 2.53 -0.57
C ARG A 49 15.62 2.87 -2.05
N LEU A 50 14.55 3.09 -2.80
CA LEU A 50 14.62 3.46 -4.21
C LEU A 50 15.30 4.82 -4.41
N SER A 51 15.00 5.80 -3.55
CA SER A 51 15.64 7.12 -3.56
C SER A 51 17.15 7.01 -3.32
N LEU A 52 17.59 6.19 -2.36
CA LEU A 52 19.01 5.92 -2.10
C LEU A 52 19.71 5.24 -3.28
N MET A 53 18.97 4.47 -4.09
CA MET A 53 19.44 3.88 -5.34
C MET A 53 19.44 4.88 -6.52
N GLY A 54 19.00 6.12 -6.31
CA GLY A 54 18.99 7.19 -7.31
C GLY A 54 17.70 7.29 -8.13
N PHE A 55 16.66 6.53 -7.78
CA PHE A 55 15.36 6.63 -8.46
C PHE A 55 14.56 7.82 -7.93
N GLN A 56 13.96 8.60 -8.84
CA GLN A 56 13.04 9.69 -8.49
C GLN A 56 11.58 9.25 -8.47
N GLU A 57 11.27 8.12 -9.11
CA GLU A 57 9.94 7.52 -9.17
C GLU A 57 10.03 6.01 -8.96
N PHE A 58 8.90 5.37 -8.64
CA PHE A 58 8.82 3.92 -8.65
C PHE A 58 9.08 3.39 -10.08
N PRO A 59 10.06 2.50 -10.27
CA PRO A 59 10.28 1.83 -11.53
C PRO A 59 9.00 1.13 -12.00
N GLU A 60 8.70 1.14 -13.30
CA GLU A 60 7.48 0.52 -13.84
C GLU A 60 7.31 -0.93 -13.40
N ALA A 61 8.41 -1.70 -13.39
CA ALA A 61 8.44 -3.08 -12.93
C ALA A 61 8.01 -3.26 -11.45
N SER A 62 8.11 -2.21 -10.63
CA SER A 62 7.76 -2.23 -9.20
C SER A 62 6.38 -1.61 -8.90
N ARG A 63 5.73 -0.97 -9.88
CA ARG A 63 4.40 -0.35 -9.66
C ARG A 63 3.31 -1.41 -9.37
N GLY A 64 3.38 -2.56 -10.04
CA GLY A 64 2.47 -3.68 -9.79
C GLY A 64 2.55 -4.22 -8.35
N TYR A 65 3.75 -4.24 -7.76
CA TYR A 65 3.98 -4.70 -6.39
C TYR A 65 3.25 -3.83 -5.35
N VAL A 66 3.27 -2.50 -5.52
CA VAL A 66 2.56 -1.58 -4.62
C VAL A 66 1.05 -1.87 -4.68
N LEU A 67 0.51 -2.01 -5.89
CA LEU A 67 -0.91 -2.32 -6.10
C LEU A 67 -1.32 -3.66 -5.46
N GLU A 68 -0.53 -4.72 -5.66
CA GLU A 68 -0.79 -6.02 -5.04
C GLU A 68 -0.85 -5.94 -3.51
N LYS A 69 0.05 -5.15 -2.92
CA LYS A 69 0.12 -4.98 -1.46
C LYS A 69 -1.05 -4.15 -0.93
N VAL A 70 -1.47 -3.09 -1.64
CA VAL A 70 -2.71 -2.33 -1.34
C VAL A 70 -3.89 -3.30 -1.32
N LEU A 71 -4.08 -4.07 -2.41
CA LEU A 71 -5.19 -5.01 -2.56
C LEU A 71 -5.18 -6.08 -1.45
N SER A 72 -4.01 -6.57 -1.05
CA SER A 72 -3.85 -7.53 0.05
C SER A 72 -4.44 -7.03 1.37
N ILE A 73 -4.33 -5.73 1.66
CA ILE A 73 -4.80 -5.14 2.93
C ILE A 73 -6.26 -4.86 2.90
N ILE A 74 -6.75 -4.34 1.78
CA ILE A 74 -8.19 -4.16 1.58
C ILE A 74 -8.89 -5.49 1.88
N ARG A 75 -8.35 -6.59 1.34
CA ARG A 75 -8.85 -7.95 1.60
C ARG A 75 -8.71 -8.40 3.04
N ARG A 76 -7.55 -8.21 3.67
CA ARG A 76 -7.31 -8.62 5.07
C ARG A 76 -8.12 -7.82 6.08
N ALA A 77 -8.31 -6.53 5.84
CA ALA A 77 -9.09 -5.64 6.69
C ALA A 77 -10.60 -5.75 6.42
N ARG A 78 -11.01 -6.45 5.35
CA ARG A 78 -12.41 -6.62 4.91
C ARG A 78 -13.12 -5.29 4.66
N ILE A 79 -12.40 -4.35 4.05
CA ILE A 79 -12.87 -2.98 3.76
C ILE A 79 -13.14 -2.75 2.27
N GLU A 80 -13.29 -3.82 1.48
CA GLU A 80 -13.46 -3.76 0.02
C GLU A 80 -14.62 -2.84 -0.38
N LYS A 81 -15.75 -2.94 0.32
CA LYS A 81 -16.94 -2.12 0.05
C LYS A 81 -16.72 -0.65 0.33
N ASP A 82 -15.99 -0.33 1.39
CA ASP A 82 -15.74 1.06 1.78
C ASP A 82 -14.72 1.72 0.85
N VAL A 83 -13.69 0.97 0.43
CA VAL A 83 -12.74 1.42 -0.59
C VAL A 83 -13.43 1.62 -1.93
N LEU A 84 -14.28 0.68 -2.36
CA LEU A 84 -15.03 0.81 -3.61
C LEU A 84 -15.91 2.07 -3.60
N LYS A 85 -16.64 2.33 -2.50
CA LYS A 85 -17.45 3.55 -2.35
C LYS A 85 -16.62 4.83 -2.47
N GLU A 86 -15.42 4.84 -1.91
CA GLU A 86 -14.54 6.00 -1.99
C GLU A 86 -14.01 6.18 -3.42
N LEU A 87 -13.58 5.10 -4.08
CA LEU A 87 -13.12 5.15 -5.47
C LEU A 87 -14.20 5.65 -6.42
N MET A 88 -15.44 5.21 -6.25
CA MET A 88 -16.59 5.67 -7.05
C MET A 88 -16.84 7.18 -6.98
N ARG A 89 -16.30 7.90 -5.99
CA ARG A 89 -16.43 9.37 -5.92
C ARG A 89 -15.57 10.11 -6.94
N TYR A 90 -14.56 9.44 -7.47
CA TYR A 90 -13.60 9.99 -8.43
C TYR A 90 -13.85 9.51 -9.86
N MET A 91 -14.85 8.65 -10.04
CA MET A 91 -15.23 8.06 -11.32
C MET A 91 -16.40 8.84 -11.91
N ASP A 92 -16.53 8.81 -13.23
CA ASP A 92 -17.71 9.39 -13.89
C ASP A 92 -18.92 8.43 -13.81
N ASP A 93 -20.10 8.95 -14.15
CA ASP A 93 -21.35 8.19 -14.07
C ASP A 93 -21.36 6.98 -15.03
N GLU A 94 -20.59 7.03 -16.12
CA GLU A 94 -20.49 5.96 -17.12
C GLU A 94 -19.67 4.79 -16.58
N GLU A 95 -18.47 5.05 -16.05
CA GLU A 95 -17.61 4.08 -15.36
C GLU A 95 -18.33 3.42 -14.17
N ILE A 96 -19.09 4.21 -13.41
CA ILE A 96 -19.89 3.71 -12.28
C ILE A 96 -20.94 2.69 -12.75
N GLU A 97 -21.63 2.97 -13.86
CA GLU A 97 -22.65 2.05 -14.37
C GLU A 97 -22.08 0.78 -15.01
N GLU A 98 -20.91 0.86 -15.65
CA GLU A 98 -20.20 -0.33 -16.12
C GLU A 98 -19.85 -1.26 -14.95
N ILE A 99 -19.29 -0.74 -13.87
CA ILE A 99 -18.98 -1.52 -12.66
C ILE A 99 -20.26 -2.16 -12.09
N ARG A 100 -21.34 -1.39 -11.98
CA ARG A 100 -22.63 -1.92 -11.48
C ARG A 100 -23.18 -3.02 -12.38
N LYS A 101 -22.98 -2.92 -13.70
CA LYS A 101 -23.39 -3.94 -14.67
C LYS A 101 -22.55 -5.21 -14.52
N GLU A 102 -21.24 -5.09 -14.36
CA GLU A 102 -20.35 -6.24 -14.12
C GLU A 102 -20.66 -6.94 -12.79
N VAL A 103 -20.93 -6.19 -11.72
CA VAL A 103 -21.33 -6.77 -10.43
C VAL A 103 -22.64 -7.55 -10.56
N ARG A 104 -23.63 -7.01 -11.31
CA ARG A 104 -24.91 -7.69 -11.59
C ARG A 104 -24.71 -8.97 -12.40
N LEU A 105 -23.83 -8.94 -13.40
CA LEU A 105 -23.52 -10.11 -14.24
C LEU A 105 -22.81 -11.21 -13.44
N ASN A 106 -21.94 -10.84 -12.50
CA ASN A 106 -21.16 -11.77 -11.68
C ASN A 106 -21.91 -12.32 -10.45
N GLN A 107 -23.06 -11.74 -10.07
CA GLN A 107 -23.86 -12.24 -8.94
C GLN A 107 -24.79 -13.40 -9.30
N GLY A 108 -24.96 -13.73 -10.59
CA GLY A 108 -25.90 -14.76 -11.03
C GLY A 108 -27.36 -14.45 -10.61
N PRO A 109 -28.36 -15.19 -11.10
CA PRO A 109 -29.70 -15.07 -10.56
C PRO A 109 -29.68 -15.55 -9.11
N LEU A 110 -30.02 -14.65 -8.17
CA LEU A 110 -30.42 -15.02 -6.82
C LEU A 110 -31.62 -15.97 -6.95
N LEU A 111 -31.37 -17.27 -6.83
CA LEU A 111 -32.40 -18.30 -6.62
C LEU A 111 -32.87 -18.25 -5.16
#